data_AF-A0A7X3VE35-F1
#
_entry.id   AF-A0A7X3VE35-F1
#
_cell.length_a   1.000
_cell.length_b   1.000
_cell.length_c   1.000
_cell.angle_alpha   90.00
_cell.angle_beta   90.00
_cell.angle_gamma   90.00
#
_symmetry.space_group_name_H-M   'P 1'
#
loop_
_entity.id
_entity.type
_entity.pdbx_description
1 polymer ?
#
loop_
_entity_poly.entity_id
_entity_poly.type
_entity_poly.pdbx_seq_one_letter_code
_entity_poly.pdbx_strand_id
1 'polypeptide(L)'
;MNDSEAQNFGTDAHEGHETRYDRADEVLEIITGLWDSWEDDALVLDKKAGTFADPDKVRRLNYEGEWLSSRGPLTVPRPPQGYPVIMQAGQSVRGREFAARWAETVFAIFRSMDAGREICNDLKTRAERHGRSADDMKVVTAAYAVVGETESMARDKLAYIESIAHPSDTPVLLSELLNYDFGQHSSDELLEDKHLDAISGSRGLAERMMASGIEYPTFGDFLDQSRRGTIWELPVFVGSPTQIADEMEEWFRSEACDGFMVAAPYLPGAYQDFVRMIVPELQRRGVFHKDYKADTLRGNLGLRRP
;
A
#
# COMPACT_ATOMS: atom_id res chain seq x y z
N MET A 1 -12.10 -6.72 -4.00
CA MET A 1 -11.61 -7.84 -3.17
C MET A 1 -12.15 -9.10 -3.79
N ASN A 2 -11.36 -10.17 -3.76
CA ASN A 2 -11.78 -11.48 -4.26
C ASN A 2 -12.73 -12.14 -3.23
N ASP A 3 -13.67 -12.99 -3.63
CA ASP A 3 -14.59 -13.64 -2.68
C ASP A 3 -13.99 -14.91 -2.04
N SER A 4 -12.84 -15.38 -2.54
CA SER A 4 -12.16 -16.57 -1.99
C SER A 4 -11.74 -16.37 -0.53
N GLU A 5 -11.36 -15.14 -0.14
CA GLU A 5 -11.10 -14.83 1.27
C GLU A 5 -12.37 -14.98 2.10
N ALA A 6 -13.48 -14.34 1.71
CA ALA A 6 -14.75 -14.40 2.44
C ALA A 6 -15.20 -15.84 2.73
N GLN A 7 -15.04 -16.73 1.75
CA GLN A 7 -15.42 -18.15 1.84
C GLN A 7 -14.59 -18.93 2.86
N ASN A 8 -13.37 -18.48 3.17
CA ASN A 8 -12.54 -19.05 4.24
C ASN A 8 -12.94 -18.56 5.64
N PHE A 9 -13.74 -17.50 5.74
CA PHE A 9 -14.20 -16.90 7.01
C PHE A 9 -15.69 -17.09 7.28
N GLY A 10 -16.34 -18.01 6.54
CA GLY A 10 -17.73 -18.42 6.80
C GLY A 10 -18.79 -17.54 6.15
N THR A 11 -18.45 -16.77 5.13
CA THR A 11 -19.38 -15.95 4.33
C THR A 11 -19.19 -16.21 2.84
N ASP A 12 -20.26 -16.26 2.06
CA ASP A 12 -20.15 -16.63 0.63
C ASP A 12 -19.46 -15.56 -0.24
N ALA A 13 -19.61 -14.29 0.14
CA ALA A 13 -19.06 -13.13 -0.57
C ALA A 13 -18.80 -11.98 0.40
N HIS A 14 -18.00 -11.01 -0.04
CA HIS A 14 -17.77 -9.80 0.74
C HIS A 14 -18.99 -8.87 0.79
N GLU A 15 -19.09 -8.12 1.89
CA GLU A 15 -19.98 -6.96 1.99
C GLU A 15 -19.69 -5.90 0.90
N GLY A 16 -20.67 -5.02 0.67
CA GLY A 16 -20.58 -3.93 -0.29
C GLY A 16 -19.38 -3.00 -0.03
N HIS A 17 -18.83 -2.41 -1.09
CA HIS A 17 -17.58 -1.64 -1.04
C HIS A 17 -17.57 -0.56 0.06
N GLU A 18 -18.63 0.23 0.16
CA GLU A 18 -18.77 1.30 1.16
C GLU A 18 -18.90 0.74 2.58
N THR A 19 -19.79 -0.24 2.80
CA THR A 19 -20.01 -0.87 4.11
C THR A 19 -18.74 -1.48 4.69
N ARG A 20 -17.87 -2.05 3.83
CA ARG A 20 -16.56 -2.56 4.29
C ARG A 20 -15.69 -1.46 4.89
N TYR A 21 -15.73 -0.26 4.32
CA TYR A 21 -15.00 0.87 4.88
C TYR A 21 -15.65 1.43 6.13
N ASP A 22 -17.00 1.43 6.22
CA ASP A 22 -17.70 1.85 7.43
C ASP A 22 -17.36 0.91 8.60
N ARG A 23 -17.36 -0.39 8.34
CA ARG A 23 -16.90 -1.41 9.29
C ARG A 23 -15.42 -1.27 9.62
N ALA A 24 -14.58 -0.89 8.66
CA ALA A 24 -13.16 -0.64 8.91
C ALA A 24 -12.92 0.61 9.79
N ASP A 25 -13.75 1.66 9.65
CA ASP A 25 -13.71 2.83 10.53
C ASP A 25 -13.97 2.40 11.98
N GLU A 26 -15.01 1.61 12.21
CA GLU A 26 -15.34 1.07 13.53
C GLU A 26 -14.21 0.21 14.11
N VAL A 27 -13.59 -0.64 13.29
CA VAL A 27 -12.41 -1.45 13.73
C VAL A 27 -11.26 -0.54 14.18
N LEU A 28 -10.97 0.54 13.44
CA LEU A 28 -9.90 1.48 13.79
C LEU A 28 -10.22 2.28 15.05
N GLU A 29 -11.47 2.67 15.26
CA GLU A 29 -11.92 3.31 16.52
C GLU A 29 -11.70 2.38 17.72
N ILE A 30 -12.08 1.11 17.60
CA ILE A 30 -11.88 0.11 18.66
C ILE A 30 -10.39 -0.11 18.93
N ILE A 31 -9.59 -0.34 17.89
CA ILE A 31 -8.17 -0.68 18.06
C ILE A 31 -7.39 0.50 18.65
N THR A 32 -7.61 1.73 18.15
CA THR A 32 -6.93 2.93 18.69
C THR A 32 -7.36 3.22 20.13
N GLY A 33 -8.66 3.10 20.43
CA GLY A 33 -9.16 3.21 21.81
C GLY A 33 -8.62 2.13 22.74
N LEU A 34 -8.41 0.90 22.25
CA LEU A 34 -7.77 -0.16 23.03
C LEU A 34 -6.29 0.14 23.29
N TRP A 35 -5.54 0.67 22.33
CA TRP A 35 -4.15 1.08 22.57
C TRP A 35 -4.03 2.21 23.59
N ASP A 36 -5.02 3.10 23.67
CA ASP A 36 -5.10 4.16 24.68
C ASP A 36 -5.70 3.73 26.02
N SER A 37 -6.09 2.47 26.17
CA SER A 37 -6.59 1.96 27.45
C SER A 37 -5.54 1.97 28.57
N TRP A 38 -4.26 2.16 28.23
CA TRP A 38 -3.15 2.37 29.15
C TRP A 38 -2.49 3.73 28.87
N GLU A 39 -2.44 4.61 29.86
CA GLU A 39 -1.67 5.87 29.74
C GLU A 39 -0.15 5.60 29.66
N ASP A 40 0.61 6.53 29.09
CA ASP A 40 2.04 6.33 28.77
C ASP A 40 2.90 5.99 30.01
N ASP A 41 2.53 6.49 31.18
CA ASP A 41 3.22 6.28 32.45
C ASP A 41 2.40 5.41 33.44
N ALA A 42 1.51 4.56 32.91
CA ALA A 42 0.73 3.60 33.70
C ALA A 42 1.60 2.51 34.34
N LEU A 43 2.73 2.13 33.72
CA LEU A 43 3.66 1.14 34.27
C LEU A 43 4.58 1.78 35.32
N VAL A 44 4.45 1.34 36.58
CA VAL A 44 5.26 1.83 37.72
C VAL A 44 6.46 0.93 37.97
N LEU A 45 6.26 -0.40 37.89
CA LEU A 45 7.30 -1.42 38.05
C LEU A 45 8.10 -1.35 39.37
N ASP A 46 7.46 -0.90 40.47
CA ASP A 46 8.08 -0.81 41.79
C ASP A 46 8.07 -2.15 42.53
N LYS A 47 9.23 -2.83 42.51
CA LYS A 47 9.43 -4.12 43.19
C LYS A 47 9.40 -4.02 44.72
N LYS A 48 9.74 -2.87 45.31
CA LYS A 48 9.77 -2.70 46.78
C LYS A 48 8.36 -2.46 47.32
N ALA A 49 7.59 -1.62 46.64
CA ALA A 49 6.18 -1.35 47.00
C ALA A 49 5.22 -2.47 46.54
N GLY A 50 5.64 -3.30 45.58
CA GLY A 50 4.80 -4.35 45.00
C GLY A 50 3.81 -3.82 43.95
N THR A 51 4.07 -2.64 43.39
CA THR A 51 3.16 -1.95 42.45
C THR A 51 3.65 -2.15 41.02
N PHE A 52 2.90 -2.91 40.23
CA PHE A 52 3.20 -3.12 38.81
C PHE A 52 2.77 -1.91 37.95
N ALA A 53 1.53 -1.46 38.13
CA ALA A 53 0.92 -0.38 37.37
C ALA A 53 0.00 0.47 38.23
N ASP A 54 -0.23 1.71 37.81
CA ASP A 54 -1.20 2.64 38.41
C ASP A 54 -2.62 2.32 37.91
N PRO A 55 -3.55 1.89 38.79
CA PRO A 55 -4.90 1.52 38.38
C PRO A 55 -5.72 2.70 37.84
N ASP A 56 -5.41 3.95 38.22
CA ASP A 56 -6.14 5.12 37.75
C ASP A 56 -5.79 5.49 36.29
N LYS A 57 -4.72 4.90 35.77
CA LYS A 57 -4.18 5.08 34.42
C LYS A 57 -4.48 3.94 33.46
N VAL A 58 -5.35 3.01 33.88
CA VAL A 58 -5.83 1.90 33.04
C VAL A 58 -7.35 1.96 32.95
N ARG A 59 -7.88 2.20 31.75
CA ARG A 59 -9.29 2.50 31.54
C ARG A 59 -9.96 1.52 30.59
N ARG A 60 -11.19 1.15 30.89
CA ARG A 60 -12.03 0.38 29.97
C ARG A 60 -12.41 1.23 28.77
N LEU A 61 -12.51 0.60 27.61
CA LEU A 61 -12.97 1.23 26.38
C LEU A 61 -14.51 1.32 26.35
N ASN A 62 -15.22 0.24 26.69
CA ASN A 62 -16.68 0.12 26.62
C ASN A 62 -17.29 0.58 25.28
N TYR A 63 -16.68 0.17 24.16
CA TYR A 63 -17.18 0.47 22.83
C TYR A 63 -18.37 -0.43 22.49
N GLU A 64 -19.44 0.16 21.95
CA GLU A 64 -20.64 -0.50 21.44
C GLU A 64 -20.99 0.13 20.09
N GLY A 65 -20.61 -0.53 18.99
CA GLY A 65 -20.84 -0.06 17.62
C GLY A 65 -21.91 -0.87 16.89
N GLU A 66 -21.98 -0.67 15.58
CA GLU A 66 -22.94 -1.35 14.71
C GLU A 66 -22.52 -2.80 14.44
N TRP A 67 -21.23 -3.05 14.26
CA TRP A 67 -20.70 -4.37 13.91
C TRP A 67 -20.04 -5.10 15.08
N LEU A 68 -19.45 -4.37 16.02
CA LEU A 68 -18.53 -4.86 17.04
C LEU A 68 -18.76 -4.17 18.38
N SER A 69 -18.41 -4.88 19.45
CA SER A 69 -18.35 -4.32 20.80
C SER A 69 -17.09 -4.78 21.52
N SER A 70 -16.54 -3.91 22.36
CA SER A 70 -15.32 -4.20 23.12
C SER A 70 -15.31 -3.48 24.46
N ARG A 71 -15.28 -4.26 25.54
CA ARG A 71 -15.22 -3.72 26.90
C ARG A 71 -13.86 -3.10 27.23
N GLY A 72 -12.76 -3.69 26.77
CA GLY A 72 -11.41 -3.38 27.24
C GLY A 72 -11.20 -3.64 28.76
N PRO A 73 -10.09 -3.16 29.35
CA PRO A 73 -8.93 -2.55 28.68
C PRO A 73 -8.18 -3.59 27.81
N LEU A 74 -7.22 -3.12 27.01
CA LEU A 74 -6.30 -4.02 26.33
C LEU A 74 -5.43 -4.74 27.37
N THR A 75 -5.08 -6.00 27.11
CA THR A 75 -4.31 -6.83 28.06
C THR A 75 -2.81 -6.53 28.04
N VAL A 76 -2.37 -5.57 27.23
CA VAL A 76 -0.97 -5.13 27.12
C VAL A 76 -0.90 -3.60 27.15
N PRO A 77 0.19 -3.03 27.71
CA PRO A 77 0.41 -1.59 27.73
C PRO A 77 0.59 -0.97 26.34
N ARG A 78 0.45 0.35 26.27
CA ARG A 78 0.60 1.13 25.03
C ARG A 78 2.00 0.95 24.41
N PRO A 79 2.09 0.73 23.09
CA PRO A 79 3.35 0.64 22.38
C PRO A 79 4.27 1.88 22.57
N PRO A 80 5.61 1.73 22.44
CA PRO A 80 6.55 2.86 22.60
C PRO A 80 6.25 4.06 21.68
N GLN A 81 5.77 3.79 20.47
CA GLN A 81 5.41 4.79 19.47
C GLN A 81 3.92 5.18 19.51
N GLY A 82 3.22 4.98 20.62
CA GLY A 82 1.79 5.22 20.77
C GLY A 82 1.01 4.09 20.11
N TYR A 83 0.95 4.09 18.77
CA TYR A 83 0.33 3.04 17.96
C TYR A 83 1.33 2.47 16.94
N PRO A 84 1.16 1.20 16.50
CA PRO A 84 1.73 0.75 15.23
C PRO A 84 1.42 1.74 14.10
N VAL A 85 2.34 1.90 13.15
CA VAL A 85 2.12 2.79 12.00
C VAL A 85 1.02 2.21 11.13
N ILE A 86 -0.02 3.00 10.85
CA ILE A 86 -1.17 2.56 10.06
C ILE A 86 -0.89 2.77 8.58
N MET A 87 -0.82 1.66 7.84
CA MET A 87 -0.62 1.65 6.40
C MET A 87 -1.91 1.25 5.67
N GLN A 88 -2.21 1.93 4.56
CA GLN A 88 -3.43 1.70 3.78
C GLN A 88 -3.15 1.78 2.28
N ALA A 89 -3.92 1.06 1.46
CA ALA A 89 -3.68 0.90 0.01
C ALA A 89 -4.90 1.15 -0.90
N GLY A 90 -5.97 1.74 -0.36
CA GLY A 90 -7.23 1.93 -1.08
C GLY A 90 -7.26 3.26 -1.83
N GLN A 91 -7.36 3.20 -3.16
CA GLN A 91 -7.37 4.38 -4.03
C GLN A 91 -8.78 4.83 -4.49
N SER A 92 -9.86 4.13 -4.10
CA SER A 92 -11.24 4.57 -4.38
C SER A 92 -11.57 5.88 -3.66
N VAL A 93 -12.67 6.54 -4.01
CA VAL A 93 -13.10 7.77 -3.31
C VAL A 93 -13.26 7.51 -1.81
N ARG A 94 -13.98 6.43 -1.43
CA ARG A 94 -14.15 6.02 -0.04
C ARG A 94 -12.85 5.58 0.61
N GLY A 95 -11.98 4.87 -0.13
CA GLY A 95 -10.68 4.42 0.35
C GLY A 95 -9.71 5.56 0.65
N ARG A 96 -9.71 6.61 -0.17
CA ARG A 96 -8.95 7.84 0.08
C ARG A 96 -9.49 8.63 1.26
N GLU A 97 -10.80 8.65 1.45
CA GLU A 97 -11.42 9.26 2.64
C GLU A 97 -11.04 8.52 3.93
N PHE A 98 -11.09 7.19 3.90
CA PHE A 98 -10.63 6.35 5.00
C PHE A 98 -9.14 6.56 5.30
N ALA A 99 -8.29 6.61 4.26
CA ALA A 99 -6.87 6.89 4.40
C ALA A 99 -6.61 8.27 5.00
N ALA A 100 -7.35 9.29 4.55
CA ALA A 100 -7.27 10.64 5.09
C ALA A 100 -7.54 10.70 6.59
N ARG A 101 -8.51 9.92 7.07
CA ARG A 101 -8.82 9.83 8.50
C ARG A 101 -7.75 9.07 9.30
N TRP A 102 -7.30 7.91 8.82
CA TRP A 102 -6.52 6.97 9.65
C TRP A 102 -5.07 6.73 9.22
N ALA A 103 -4.79 6.76 7.92
CA ALA A 103 -3.54 6.26 7.39
C ALA A 103 -2.40 7.25 7.60
N GLU A 104 -1.26 6.72 8.00
CA GLU A 104 -0.01 7.48 8.14
C GLU A 104 0.97 7.18 7.02
N THR A 105 0.83 5.99 6.42
CA THR A 105 1.48 5.63 5.17
C THR A 105 0.40 5.18 4.20
N VAL A 106 0.34 5.78 3.02
CA VAL A 106 -0.54 5.37 1.94
C VAL A 106 0.29 4.76 0.83
N PHE A 107 0.02 3.50 0.52
CA PHE A 107 0.52 2.86 -0.67
C PHE A 107 -0.39 3.17 -1.85
N ALA A 108 0.16 3.79 -2.88
CA ALA A 108 -0.56 4.11 -4.10
C ALA A 108 0.17 3.56 -5.31
N ILE A 109 -0.58 3.17 -6.34
CA ILE A 109 -0.02 2.79 -7.64
C ILE A 109 -0.42 3.87 -8.64
N PHE A 110 0.57 4.46 -9.30
CA PHE A 110 0.40 5.39 -10.40
C PHE A 110 1.56 5.26 -11.40
N ARG A 111 1.30 5.58 -12.66
CA ARG A 111 2.23 5.36 -13.78
C ARG A 111 2.93 6.63 -14.27
N SER A 112 2.59 7.80 -13.71
CA SER A 112 3.21 9.08 -14.05
C SER A 112 3.35 9.97 -12.81
N MET A 113 4.33 10.88 -12.86
CA MET A 113 4.52 11.88 -11.80
C MET A 113 3.33 12.83 -11.67
N ASP A 114 2.64 13.16 -12.77
CA ASP A 114 1.43 13.98 -12.74
C ASP A 114 0.32 13.30 -11.93
N ALA A 115 0.05 12.02 -12.20
CA ALA A 115 -0.94 11.25 -11.45
C ALA A 115 -0.53 11.09 -9.97
N GLY A 116 0.77 10.92 -9.70
CA GLY A 116 1.31 10.90 -8.34
C GLY A 116 1.00 12.21 -7.59
N ARG A 117 1.31 13.35 -8.19
CA ARG A 117 1.02 14.68 -7.62
C ARG A 117 -0.47 14.87 -7.33
N GLU A 118 -1.34 14.48 -8.27
CA GLU A 118 -2.79 14.56 -8.07
C GLU A 118 -3.26 13.72 -6.88
N ILE A 119 -2.79 12.47 -6.77
CA ILE A 119 -3.13 11.56 -5.67
C ILE A 119 -2.61 12.10 -4.33
N CYS A 120 -1.35 12.53 -4.28
CA CYS A 120 -0.74 13.11 -3.08
C CYS A 120 -1.51 14.34 -2.60
N ASN A 121 -1.86 15.25 -3.51
CA ASN A 121 -2.60 16.47 -3.20
C ASN A 121 -4.01 16.16 -2.68
N ASP A 122 -4.74 15.26 -3.34
CA ASP A 122 -6.09 14.87 -2.90
C ASP A 122 -6.07 14.22 -1.51
N LEU A 123 -5.14 13.29 -1.25
CA LEU A 123 -5.00 12.64 0.06
C LEU A 123 -4.67 13.65 1.17
N LYS A 124 -3.68 14.53 0.94
CA LYS A 124 -3.26 15.55 1.91
C LYS A 124 -4.39 16.55 2.18
N THR A 125 -5.09 17.01 1.15
CA THR A 125 -6.27 17.90 1.29
C THR A 125 -7.41 17.24 2.07
N ARG A 126 -7.67 15.95 1.89
CA ARG A 126 -8.66 15.23 2.69
C ARG A 126 -8.21 15.10 4.14
N ALA A 127 -6.93 14.80 4.39
CA ALA A 127 -6.41 14.67 5.74
C ALA A 127 -6.57 15.97 6.56
N GLU A 128 -6.38 17.13 5.92
CA GLU A 128 -6.61 18.44 6.54
C GLU A 128 -8.07 18.64 7.01
N ARG A 129 -9.05 18.09 6.27
CA ARG A 129 -10.47 18.14 6.68
C ARG A 129 -10.75 17.33 7.94
N HIS A 130 -9.89 16.35 8.24
CA HIS A 130 -9.90 15.57 9.49
C HIS A 130 -8.99 16.17 10.58
N GLY A 131 -8.52 17.41 10.40
CA GLY A 131 -7.66 18.10 11.38
C GLY A 131 -6.24 17.57 11.46
N ARG A 132 -5.79 16.81 10.45
CA ARG A 132 -4.42 16.28 10.36
C ARG A 132 -3.54 17.21 9.52
N SER A 133 -2.25 17.21 9.79
CA SER A 133 -1.27 17.88 8.94
C SER A 133 -1.01 17.05 7.70
N ALA A 134 -0.71 17.70 6.57
CA ALA A 134 -0.19 17.04 5.38
C ALA A 134 1.09 16.21 5.67
N ASP A 135 1.87 16.58 6.68
CA ASP A 135 3.09 15.88 7.10
C ASP A 135 2.82 14.57 7.87
N ASP A 136 1.60 14.36 8.37
CA ASP A 136 1.19 13.16 9.11
C ASP A 136 0.92 11.96 8.21
N MET A 137 1.09 12.12 6.89
CA MET A 137 0.87 11.10 5.90
C MET A 137 2.04 11.05 4.93
N LYS A 138 2.56 9.84 4.71
CA LYS A 138 3.54 9.54 3.67
C LYS A 138 2.87 8.75 2.55
N VAL A 139 2.87 9.29 1.35
CA VAL A 139 2.36 8.60 0.15
C VAL A 139 3.54 7.95 -0.55
N VAL A 140 3.56 6.62 -0.56
CA VAL A 140 4.61 5.82 -1.19
C VAL A 140 4.08 5.09 -2.41
N THR A 141 4.86 5.07 -3.48
CA THR A 141 4.52 4.31 -4.69
C THR A 141 5.32 3.04 -4.80
N ALA A 142 4.70 1.97 -5.30
CA ALA A 142 5.44 0.79 -5.70
C ALA A 142 6.35 1.13 -6.89
N ALA A 143 7.56 0.57 -6.89
CA ALA A 143 8.45 0.62 -8.04
C ALA A 143 9.38 -0.60 -8.06
N TYR A 144 9.68 -1.07 -9.26
CA TYR A 144 10.80 -1.97 -9.51
C TYR A 144 12.06 -1.17 -9.83
N ALA A 145 13.22 -1.72 -9.46
CA ALA A 145 14.51 -1.20 -9.86
C ALA A 145 15.36 -2.33 -10.44
N VAL A 146 15.70 -2.23 -11.72
CA VAL A 146 16.58 -3.15 -12.43
C VAL A 146 17.91 -2.44 -12.67
N VAL A 147 18.82 -2.58 -11.71
CA VAL A 147 20.10 -1.89 -11.71
C VAL A 147 21.22 -2.79 -12.23
N GLY A 148 22.12 -2.21 -13.02
CA GLY A 148 23.40 -2.80 -13.45
C GLY A 148 24.54 -1.82 -13.22
N GLU A 149 25.79 -2.29 -13.25
CA GLU A 149 26.96 -1.39 -13.15
C GLU A 149 27.02 -0.43 -14.35
N THR A 150 26.45 -0.85 -15.47
CA THR A 150 26.22 -0.03 -16.67
C THR A 150 24.76 -0.16 -17.12
N GLU A 151 24.29 0.78 -17.94
CA GLU A 151 22.96 0.70 -18.54
C GLU A 151 22.78 -0.60 -19.34
N SER A 152 23.79 -1.02 -20.13
CA SER A 152 23.71 -2.25 -20.92
C SER A 152 23.44 -3.48 -20.04
N MET A 153 24.14 -3.61 -18.90
CA MET A 153 23.92 -4.72 -17.97
C MET A 153 22.53 -4.68 -17.34
N ALA A 154 22.00 -3.49 -17.07
CA ALA A 154 20.63 -3.33 -16.59
C ALA A 154 19.59 -3.76 -17.63
N ARG A 155 19.80 -3.40 -18.91
CA ARG A 155 18.94 -3.80 -20.04
C ARG A 155 18.98 -5.30 -20.29
N ASP A 156 20.16 -5.92 -20.25
CA ASP A 156 20.30 -7.37 -20.38
C ASP A 156 19.57 -8.11 -19.25
N LYS A 157 19.68 -7.59 -18.02
CA LYS A 157 18.96 -8.11 -16.85
C LYS A 157 17.44 -7.95 -17.01
N LEU A 158 16.97 -6.80 -17.49
CA LEU A 158 15.55 -6.58 -17.77
C LEU A 158 15.03 -7.57 -18.80
N ALA A 159 15.73 -7.73 -19.93
CA ALA A 159 15.33 -8.66 -20.98
C ALA A 159 15.24 -10.10 -20.48
N TYR A 160 16.14 -10.51 -19.58
CA TYR A 160 16.06 -11.82 -18.93
C TYR A 160 14.82 -11.94 -18.03
N ILE A 161 14.54 -10.93 -17.20
CA ILE A 161 13.33 -10.90 -16.34
C ILE A 161 12.05 -10.98 -17.18
N GLU A 162 11.99 -10.27 -18.31
CA GLU A 162 10.87 -10.34 -19.23
C GLU A 162 10.73 -11.73 -19.86
N SER A 163 11.84 -12.38 -20.24
CA SER A 163 11.84 -13.69 -20.89
C SER A 163 11.32 -14.84 -20.01
N ILE A 164 11.30 -14.65 -18.69
CA ILE A 164 10.87 -15.68 -17.73
C ILE A 164 9.43 -15.48 -17.23
N ALA A 165 8.76 -14.39 -17.63
CA ALA A 165 7.35 -14.19 -17.30
C ALA A 165 6.50 -15.27 -18.00
N HIS A 166 5.67 -15.99 -17.24
CA HIS A 166 4.88 -17.06 -17.83
C HIS A 166 3.56 -16.47 -18.38
N PRO A 167 3.14 -16.80 -19.61
CA PRO A 167 1.92 -16.23 -20.20
C PRO A 167 0.64 -16.48 -19.39
N SER A 168 0.61 -17.52 -18.55
CA SER A 168 -0.53 -17.81 -17.68
C SER A 168 -0.60 -16.95 -16.42
N ASP A 169 0.46 -16.25 -16.04
CA ASP A 169 0.51 -15.50 -14.77
C ASP A 169 -0.53 -14.37 -14.79
N THR A 170 -0.60 -13.62 -15.90
CA THR A 170 -1.55 -12.52 -16.11
C THR A 170 -3.02 -12.96 -15.94
N PRO A 171 -3.54 -13.94 -16.71
CA PRO A 171 -4.94 -14.34 -16.57
C PRO A 171 -5.25 -14.96 -15.20
N VAL A 172 -4.33 -15.72 -14.59
CA VAL A 172 -4.56 -16.29 -13.25
C VAL A 172 -4.69 -15.19 -12.19
N LEU A 173 -3.75 -14.23 -12.17
CA LEU A 173 -3.76 -13.15 -11.20
C LEU A 173 -4.91 -12.16 -11.42
N LEU A 174 -5.34 -11.95 -12.66
CA LEU A 174 -6.53 -11.16 -12.94
C LEU A 174 -7.81 -11.87 -12.53
N SER A 175 -7.86 -13.20 -12.70
CA SER A 175 -9.04 -13.98 -12.30
C SER A 175 -9.28 -13.91 -10.79
N GLU A 176 -8.20 -14.02 -10.02
CA GLU A 176 -8.21 -13.79 -8.58
C GLU A 176 -8.69 -12.37 -8.25
N LEU A 177 -8.07 -11.34 -8.84
CA LEU A 177 -8.36 -9.95 -8.51
C LEU A 177 -9.82 -9.53 -8.85
N LEU A 178 -10.37 -10.07 -9.93
CA LEU A 178 -11.62 -9.64 -10.54
C LEU A 178 -12.80 -10.59 -10.26
N ASN A 179 -12.57 -11.72 -9.58
CA ASN A 179 -13.57 -12.78 -9.38
C ASN A 179 -14.19 -13.25 -10.70
N TYR A 180 -13.36 -13.38 -11.74
CA TYR A 180 -13.82 -13.73 -13.08
C TYR A 180 -12.80 -14.65 -13.75
N ASP A 181 -13.20 -15.84 -14.19
CA ASP A 181 -12.26 -16.76 -14.82
C ASP A 181 -11.87 -16.27 -16.23
N PHE A 182 -10.67 -15.71 -16.38
CA PHE A 182 -10.13 -15.30 -17.67
C PHE A 182 -9.63 -16.50 -18.50
N GLY A 183 -9.40 -17.66 -17.89
CA GLY A 183 -8.93 -18.87 -18.57
C GLY A 183 -9.98 -19.53 -19.45
N GLN A 184 -11.25 -19.18 -19.30
CA GLN A 184 -12.35 -19.69 -20.13
C GLN A 184 -12.45 -19.02 -21.51
N HIS A 185 -11.72 -17.92 -21.74
CA HIS A 185 -11.77 -17.12 -22.96
C HIS A 185 -10.52 -17.28 -23.82
N SER A 186 -10.69 -17.15 -25.14
CA SER A 186 -9.56 -17.07 -26.08
C SER A 186 -9.04 -15.63 -26.19
N SER A 187 -7.77 -15.46 -26.57
CA SER A 187 -7.16 -14.11 -26.70
C SER A 187 -7.90 -13.22 -27.69
N ASP A 188 -8.47 -13.79 -28.76
CA ASP A 188 -9.10 -13.04 -29.85
C ASP A 188 -10.59 -12.77 -29.60
N GLU A 189 -11.14 -13.31 -28.51
CA GLU A 189 -12.53 -13.09 -28.12
C GLU A 189 -12.74 -11.65 -27.65
N LEU A 190 -13.88 -11.05 -28.02
CA LEU A 190 -14.22 -9.68 -27.62
C LEU A 190 -14.68 -9.62 -26.16
N LEU A 191 -14.15 -8.66 -25.43
CA LEU A 191 -14.61 -8.31 -24.09
C LEU A 191 -15.87 -7.42 -24.18
N GLU A 192 -17.04 -8.06 -24.29
CA GLU A 192 -18.35 -7.40 -24.31
C GLU A 192 -18.86 -6.96 -22.91
N ASP A 193 -19.89 -6.11 -22.88
CA ASP A 193 -20.54 -5.61 -21.66
C ASP A 193 -20.98 -6.73 -20.71
N LYS A 194 -21.49 -7.84 -21.25
CA LYS A 194 -21.91 -9.01 -20.45
C LYS A 194 -20.78 -9.60 -19.60
N HIS A 195 -19.54 -9.50 -20.08
CA HIS A 195 -18.36 -9.98 -19.35
C HIS A 195 -18.00 -9.00 -18.24
N LEU A 196 -18.08 -7.70 -18.52
CA LEU A 196 -17.84 -6.63 -17.54
C LEU A 196 -18.86 -6.66 -16.41
N ASP A 197 -20.13 -6.92 -16.72
CA ASP A 197 -21.20 -7.08 -15.73
C ASP A 197 -20.99 -8.27 -14.80
N ALA A 198 -20.32 -9.32 -15.29
CA ALA A 198 -19.98 -10.51 -14.51
C ALA A 198 -18.77 -10.29 -13.57
N ILE A 199 -17.99 -9.21 -13.74
CA ILE A 199 -16.87 -8.89 -12.85
C ILE A 199 -17.40 -8.30 -11.53
N SER A 200 -17.19 -9.02 -10.44
CA SER A 200 -17.58 -8.61 -9.08
C SER A 200 -16.40 -8.15 -8.21
N GLY A 201 -15.15 -8.39 -8.63
CA GLY A 201 -13.94 -8.06 -7.89
C GLY A 201 -13.51 -6.57 -7.95
N SER A 202 -12.20 -6.31 -7.99
CA SER A 202 -11.65 -4.94 -7.98
C SER A 202 -11.89 -4.20 -9.32
N ARG A 203 -13.02 -3.51 -9.44
CA ARG A 203 -13.48 -2.85 -10.69
C ARG A 203 -12.59 -1.71 -11.20
N GLY A 204 -11.75 -1.12 -10.37
CA GLY A 204 -10.92 0.03 -10.78
C GLY A 204 -9.95 -0.26 -11.92
N LEU A 205 -9.54 -1.52 -12.13
CA LEU A 205 -8.76 -1.90 -13.31
C LEU A 205 -9.63 -1.93 -14.57
N ALA A 206 -10.78 -2.60 -14.51
CA ALA A 206 -11.72 -2.70 -15.64
C ALA A 206 -12.23 -1.32 -16.08
N GLU A 207 -12.57 -0.44 -15.13
CA GLU A 207 -13.01 0.94 -15.39
C GLU A 207 -11.94 1.77 -16.12
N ARG A 208 -10.66 1.65 -15.73
CA ARG A 208 -9.57 2.34 -16.42
C ARG A 208 -9.39 1.88 -17.87
N MET A 209 -9.68 0.62 -18.15
CA MET A 209 -9.54 0.05 -19.49
C MET A 209 -10.71 0.48 -20.38
N MET A 210 -11.94 0.50 -19.85
CA MET A 210 -13.08 1.09 -20.55
C MET A 210 -12.87 2.59 -20.85
N ALA A 211 -12.23 3.33 -19.94
CA ALA A 211 -11.90 4.74 -20.14
C ALA A 211 -10.83 4.99 -21.22
N SER A 212 -10.17 3.95 -21.74
CA SER A 212 -9.17 4.08 -22.81
C SER A 212 -9.77 4.34 -24.20
N GLY A 213 -11.10 4.26 -24.34
CA GLY A 213 -11.83 4.61 -25.57
C GLY A 213 -11.87 3.50 -26.63
N ILE A 214 -11.47 2.28 -26.28
CA ILE A 214 -11.67 1.09 -27.11
C ILE A 214 -13.05 0.52 -26.80
N GLU A 215 -13.96 0.52 -27.78
CA GLU A 215 -15.37 0.15 -27.57
C GLU A 215 -15.53 -1.32 -27.14
N TYR A 216 -14.73 -2.24 -27.73
CA TYR A 216 -14.67 -3.66 -27.32
C TYR A 216 -13.26 -4.22 -27.56
N PRO A 217 -12.32 -4.11 -26.58
CA PRO A 217 -11.01 -4.75 -26.70
C PRO A 217 -11.16 -6.28 -26.71
N THR A 218 -10.19 -6.99 -27.26
CA THR A 218 -10.13 -8.44 -27.07
C THR A 218 -9.69 -8.78 -25.65
N PHE A 219 -9.95 -10.02 -25.20
CA PHE A 219 -9.39 -10.50 -23.94
C PHE A 219 -7.85 -10.42 -23.95
N GLY A 220 -7.20 -10.68 -25.09
CA GLY A 220 -5.76 -10.49 -25.26
C GLY A 220 -5.31 -9.05 -25.00
N ASP A 221 -5.99 -8.07 -25.60
CA ASP A 221 -5.72 -6.65 -25.38
C ASP A 221 -5.88 -6.28 -23.89
N PHE A 222 -6.90 -6.83 -23.22
CA PHE A 222 -7.12 -6.63 -21.79
C PHE A 222 -5.99 -7.24 -20.94
N LEU A 223 -5.56 -8.46 -21.23
CA LEU A 223 -4.45 -9.08 -20.52
C LEU A 223 -3.16 -8.26 -20.70
N ASP A 224 -2.82 -7.89 -21.94
CA ASP A 224 -1.60 -7.16 -22.27
C ASP A 224 -1.56 -5.74 -21.68
N GLN A 225 -2.66 -5.00 -21.77
CA GLN A 225 -2.73 -3.63 -21.24
C GLN A 225 -2.74 -3.62 -19.69
N SER A 226 -3.22 -4.68 -19.04
CA SER A 226 -3.16 -4.80 -17.58
C SER A 226 -1.72 -4.84 -17.07
N ARG A 227 -0.84 -5.54 -17.81
CA ARG A 227 0.55 -5.86 -17.43
C ARG A 227 0.68 -6.61 -16.10
N ARG A 228 -0.43 -7.10 -15.54
CA ARG A 228 -0.49 -7.78 -14.24
C ARG A 228 0.40 -9.02 -14.25
N GLY A 229 1.18 -9.23 -13.20
CA GLY A 229 2.10 -10.38 -13.12
C GLY A 229 3.39 -10.22 -13.93
N THR A 230 3.64 -9.04 -14.52
CA THR A 230 4.87 -8.75 -15.27
C THR A 230 5.68 -7.67 -14.56
N ILE A 231 6.95 -7.50 -14.98
CA ILE A 231 7.79 -6.39 -14.53
C ILE A 231 7.14 -5.02 -14.78
N TRP A 232 6.25 -4.91 -15.77
CA TRP A 232 5.62 -3.66 -16.18
C TRP A 232 4.31 -3.34 -15.46
N GLU A 233 3.92 -4.16 -14.49
CA GLU A 233 2.74 -3.89 -13.64
C GLU A 233 2.89 -2.56 -12.89
N LEU A 234 4.11 -2.28 -12.43
CA LEU A 234 4.50 -1.11 -11.65
C LEU A 234 5.50 -0.25 -12.44
N PRO A 235 5.74 1.02 -12.04
CA PRO A 235 6.88 1.78 -12.54
C PRO A 235 8.20 1.00 -12.41
N VAL A 236 9.04 1.05 -13.46
CA VAL A 236 10.30 0.33 -13.52
C VAL A 236 11.43 1.31 -13.81
N PHE A 237 12.35 1.46 -12.86
CA PHE A 237 13.59 2.20 -13.06
C PHE A 237 14.67 1.23 -13.58
N VAL A 238 15.27 1.52 -14.73
CA VAL A 238 16.23 0.61 -15.39
C VAL A 238 17.46 1.39 -15.80
N GLY A 239 18.63 1.01 -15.29
CA GLY A 239 19.87 1.65 -15.70
C GLY A 239 21.03 1.46 -14.73
N SER A 240 22.03 2.32 -14.89
CA SER A 240 23.11 2.49 -13.91
C SER A 240 22.60 3.09 -12.60
N PRO A 241 23.37 3.03 -11.51
CA PRO A 241 22.92 3.55 -10.22
C PRO A 241 22.63 5.06 -10.24
N THR A 242 23.42 5.82 -11.01
CA THR A 242 23.22 7.26 -11.21
C THR A 242 21.91 7.55 -11.93
N GLN A 243 21.62 6.84 -13.04
CA GLN A 243 20.37 7.03 -13.79
C GLN A 243 19.13 6.74 -12.93
N ILE A 244 19.13 5.61 -12.21
CA ILE A 244 18.00 5.26 -11.34
C ILE A 244 17.85 6.30 -10.20
N ALA A 245 18.96 6.74 -9.61
CA ALA A 245 18.91 7.78 -8.58
C ALA A 245 18.42 9.13 -9.12
N ASP A 246 18.75 9.50 -10.36
CA ASP A 246 18.22 10.70 -11.03
C ASP A 246 16.68 10.63 -11.14
N GLU A 247 16.15 9.53 -11.65
CA GLU A 247 14.70 9.34 -11.82
C GLU A 247 13.95 9.30 -10.47
N MET A 248 14.47 8.55 -9.50
CA MET A 248 13.85 8.48 -8.16
C MET A 248 13.88 9.84 -7.44
N GLU A 249 14.97 10.60 -7.60
CA GLU A 249 15.09 11.95 -7.06
C GLU A 249 14.12 12.93 -7.73
N GLU A 250 13.92 12.82 -9.05
CA GLU A 250 12.94 13.64 -9.77
C GLU A 250 11.50 13.39 -9.27
N TRP A 251 11.11 12.12 -9.11
CA TRP A 251 9.81 11.74 -8.56
C TRP A 251 9.61 12.27 -7.14
N PHE A 252 10.63 12.15 -6.29
CA PHE A 252 10.59 12.66 -4.92
C PHE A 252 10.49 14.20 -4.87
N ARG A 253 11.35 14.90 -5.62
CA ARG A 253 11.40 16.38 -5.61
C ARG A 253 10.22 17.03 -6.30
N SER A 254 9.55 16.33 -7.21
CA SER A 254 8.31 16.79 -7.83
C SER A 254 7.07 16.57 -6.96
N GLU A 255 7.23 16.06 -5.73
CA GLU A 255 6.14 15.76 -4.80
C GLU A 255 5.14 14.73 -5.36
N ALA A 256 5.56 13.93 -6.34
CA ALA A 256 4.77 12.83 -6.86
C ALA A 256 4.61 11.69 -5.84
N CYS A 257 5.57 11.55 -4.93
CA CYS A 257 5.53 10.64 -3.78
C CYS A 257 6.48 11.11 -2.66
N ASP A 258 6.22 10.70 -1.43
CA ASP A 258 7.12 10.87 -0.28
C ASP A 258 8.17 9.73 -0.18
N GLY A 259 8.04 8.68 -1.01
CA GLY A 259 8.99 7.57 -1.07
C GLY A 259 8.52 6.41 -1.94
N PHE A 260 9.27 5.32 -1.89
CA PHE A 260 9.05 4.14 -2.73
C PHE A 260 8.92 2.87 -1.90
N MET A 261 7.92 2.05 -2.23
CA MET A 261 7.90 0.65 -1.86
C MET A 261 8.66 -0.14 -2.94
N VAL A 262 9.90 -0.53 -2.63
CA VAL A 262 10.76 -1.25 -3.58
C VAL A 262 10.27 -2.69 -3.73
N ALA A 263 9.70 -3.00 -4.89
CA ALA A 263 9.35 -4.35 -5.27
C ALA A 263 10.57 -5.05 -5.88
N ALA A 264 10.67 -6.36 -5.68
CA ALA A 264 11.78 -7.17 -6.17
C ALA A 264 11.31 -8.09 -7.31
N PRO A 265 11.87 -7.97 -8.53
CA PRO A 265 11.56 -8.91 -9.60
C PRO A 265 12.29 -10.25 -9.47
N TYR A 266 13.28 -10.34 -8.57
CA TYR A 266 13.95 -11.58 -8.19
C TYR A 266 14.53 -11.45 -6.79
N LEU A 267 14.57 -12.55 -6.04
CA LEU A 267 15.01 -12.58 -4.65
C LEU A 267 16.20 -13.52 -4.44
N PRO A 268 17.13 -13.19 -3.50
CA PRO A 268 17.24 -11.92 -2.77
C PRO A 268 17.97 -10.82 -3.55
N GLY A 269 18.48 -11.13 -4.74
CA GLY A 269 19.47 -10.31 -5.44
C GLY A 269 19.01 -8.89 -5.78
N ALA A 270 17.72 -8.65 -6.06
CA ALA A 270 17.25 -7.30 -6.37
C ALA A 270 17.42 -6.35 -5.18
N TYR A 271 17.13 -6.80 -3.96
CA TYR A 271 17.34 -6.01 -2.75
C TYR A 271 18.82 -5.79 -2.45
N GLN A 272 19.65 -6.80 -2.66
CA GLN A 272 21.10 -6.68 -2.49
C GLN A 272 21.68 -5.65 -3.47
N ASP A 273 21.25 -5.71 -4.72
CA ASP A 273 21.67 -4.78 -5.76
C ASP A 273 21.20 -3.36 -5.46
N PHE A 274 19.95 -3.17 -5.01
CA PHE A 274 19.42 -1.88 -4.60
C PHE A 274 20.22 -1.26 -3.45
N VAL A 275 20.45 -2.02 -2.38
CA VAL A 275 21.20 -1.57 -1.20
C VAL A 275 22.67 -1.32 -1.52
N ARG A 276 23.31 -2.15 -2.35
CA ARG A 276 24.73 -2.01 -2.70
C ARG A 276 24.98 -0.84 -3.65
N MET A 277 24.07 -0.61 -4.61
CA MET A 277 24.35 0.28 -5.74
C MET A 277 23.54 1.57 -5.70
N ILE A 278 22.24 1.52 -5.38
CA ILE A 278 21.34 2.70 -5.43
C ILE A 278 21.40 3.50 -4.13
N VAL A 279 21.32 2.83 -2.96
CA VAL A 279 21.30 3.51 -1.65
C VAL A 279 22.51 4.44 -1.45
N PRO A 280 23.77 4.04 -1.74
CA PRO A 280 24.91 4.93 -1.58
C PRO A 280 24.87 6.16 -2.48
N GLU A 281 24.27 6.03 -3.68
CA GLU A 281 24.10 7.15 -4.61
C GLU A 281 23.05 8.15 -4.08
N LEU A 282 21.90 7.66 -3.61
CA LEU A 282 20.87 8.50 -2.96
C LEU A 282 21.41 9.19 -1.69
N GLN A 283 22.25 8.51 -0.91
CA GLN A 283 22.93 9.09 0.26
C GLN A 283 23.94 10.18 -0.12
N ARG A 284 24.66 10.01 -1.25
CA ARG A 284 25.61 11.00 -1.76
C ARG A 284 24.93 12.29 -2.20
N ARG A 285 23.72 12.15 -2.76
CA ARG A 285 22.82 13.26 -3.16
C ARG A 285 22.09 13.93 -2.00
N GLY A 286 22.10 13.30 -0.81
CA GLY A 286 21.43 13.82 0.38
C GLY A 286 19.91 13.63 0.40
N VAL A 287 19.37 12.79 -0.48
CA VAL A 287 17.93 12.45 -0.54
C VAL A 287 17.58 11.16 0.22
N PHE A 288 18.58 10.48 0.78
CA PHE A 288 18.39 9.35 1.69
C PHE A 288 19.28 9.49 2.92
N HIS A 289 18.78 9.02 4.07
CA HIS A 289 19.51 9.13 5.33
C HIS A 289 20.72 8.19 5.37
N LYS A 290 21.75 8.58 6.13
CA LYS A 290 22.95 7.76 6.35
C LYS A 290 22.81 6.80 7.52
N ASP A 291 21.94 7.14 8.47
CA ASP A 291 21.66 6.35 9.66
C ASP A 291 20.22 6.65 10.14
N TYR A 292 19.67 5.75 10.94
CA TYR A 292 18.34 5.91 11.52
C TYR A 292 18.37 6.97 12.62
N LYS A 293 17.37 7.86 12.63
CA LYS A 293 17.31 9.00 13.56
C LYS A 293 16.50 8.69 14.82
N ALA A 294 15.73 7.62 14.80
CA ALA A 294 14.86 7.21 15.90
C ALA A 294 14.85 5.70 16.07
N ASP A 295 14.50 5.26 17.28
CA ASP A 295 14.39 3.84 17.64
C ASP A 295 13.01 3.24 17.31
N THR A 296 12.14 4.02 16.65
CA THR A 296 10.78 3.60 16.28
C THR A 296 10.54 3.81 14.78
N LEU A 297 9.68 2.99 14.20
CA LEU A 297 9.28 3.12 12.79
C LEU A 297 8.67 4.51 12.54
N ARG A 298 7.74 4.92 13.39
CA ARG A 298 7.08 6.22 13.34
C ARG A 298 8.08 7.38 13.36
N GLY A 299 9.07 7.33 14.26
CA GLY A 299 10.12 8.35 14.34
C GLY A 299 11.01 8.39 13.09
N ASN A 300 11.35 7.23 12.52
CA ASN A 300 12.15 7.15 11.29
C ASN A 300 11.39 7.63 10.04
N LEU A 301 10.06 7.55 10.06
CA LEU A 301 9.19 8.12 9.03
C LEU A 301 8.87 9.62 9.26
N GLY A 302 9.32 10.20 10.37
CA GLY A 302 9.02 11.59 10.72
C GLY A 302 7.54 11.84 11.05
N LEU A 303 6.83 10.82 11.51
CA LEU A 303 5.41 10.87 11.85
C LEU A 303 5.20 11.29 13.31
N ARG A 304 4.09 11.98 13.60
CA ARG A 304 3.73 12.40 14.97
C ARG A 304 3.30 11.21 15.80
N ARG A 305 3.71 11.20 17.07
CA ARG A 305 3.21 10.24 18.07
C ARG A 305 1.80 10.67 18.51
N PRO A 306 0.81 9.76 18.49
CA PRO A 306 -0.50 10.00 19.08
C PRO A 306 -0.44 9.94 20.62
#